data_AF-A0A969RGF0-F1
#
_entry.id   AF-A0A969RGF0-F1
#
_cell.length_a   1.000
_cell.length_b   1.000
_cell.length_c   1.000
_cell.angle_alpha   90.00
_cell.angle_beta   90.00
_cell.angle_gamma   90.00
#
_symmetry.space_group_name_H-M   'P 1'
#
loop_
_entity.id
_entity.type
_entity.pdbx_description
1 polymer ?
#
loop_
_entity_poly.entity_id
_entity_poly.type
_entity_poly.pdbx_seq_one_letter_code
_entity_poly.pdbx_strand_id
1 'polypeptide(L)'
;MKGGSKYQPLQDYLRHRNEAEIPLTFAEIEQIMDEPLPDSARRSKAWWSNRSKGGLQAKAWMEAGYVAEAVDVHAEQVTFCKPPDTYQVERSGGTILWNGELIKALRRHTGWSQAQLAEQVGVYQQTVSDWEVGAHKPQRSISKLLSLVAEQSGFKYGEKE
;
A
#
# COMPACT_ATOMS: atom_id res chain seq x y z
N MET A 1 30.25 3.76 14.03
CA MET A 1 28.79 3.56 14.13
C MET A 1 28.13 4.34 13.01
N LYS A 2 27.42 3.65 12.09
CA LYS A 2 26.25 4.11 11.30
C LYS A 2 25.78 2.88 10.50
N GLY A 3 25.19 1.92 11.21
CA GLY A 3 24.60 0.71 10.62
C GLY A 3 23.16 0.93 10.19
N GLY A 4 22.88 2.06 9.55
CA GLY A 4 21.57 2.37 8.97
C GLY A 4 21.53 1.90 7.50
N SER A 5 20.36 1.45 7.03
CA SER A 5 20.13 1.22 5.60
C SER A 5 20.40 2.50 4.82
N LYS A 6 20.84 2.42 3.56
CA LYS A 6 21.00 3.61 2.69
C LYS A 6 19.72 4.45 2.53
N TYR A 7 18.56 3.86 2.83
CA TYR A 7 17.26 4.54 2.80
C TYR A 7 16.82 5.09 4.17
N GLN A 8 17.67 5.05 5.19
CA GLN A 8 17.40 5.61 6.52
C GLN A 8 16.97 7.09 6.47
N PRO A 9 17.62 7.97 5.67
CA PRO A 9 17.20 9.38 5.60
C PRO A 9 15.75 9.54 5.10
N LEU A 10 15.36 8.74 4.11
CA LEU A 10 13.98 8.74 3.60
C LEU A 10 12.99 8.23 4.65
N GLN A 11 13.35 7.16 5.37
CA GLN A 11 12.54 6.65 6.49
C GLN A 11 12.31 7.73 7.55
N ASP A 12 13.38 8.39 7.97
CA ASP A 12 13.32 9.43 8.99
C ASP A 12 12.48 10.62 8.49
N TYR A 13 12.69 11.07 7.24
CA TYR A 13 11.90 12.15 6.63
C TYR A 13 10.40 11.86 6.66
N LEU A 14 9.99 10.68 6.18
CA LEU A 14 8.59 10.27 6.16
C LEU A 14 8.00 10.23 7.57
N ARG A 15 8.75 9.65 8.53
CA ARG A 15 8.31 9.55 9.93
C ARG A 15 8.07 10.93 10.57
N HIS A 16 8.87 11.93 10.26
CA HIS A 16 8.74 13.28 10.82
C HIS A 16 7.58 14.09 10.24
N ARG A 17 7.24 13.89 8.95
CA ARG A 17 6.16 14.66 8.28
C ARG A 17 4.79 14.37 8.91
N ASN A 18 4.54 13.13 9.33
CA ASN A 18 3.29 12.69 9.99
C ASN A 18 1.99 13.00 9.21
N GLU A 19 2.09 13.33 7.92
CA GLU A 19 0.97 13.61 7.02
C GLU A 19 0.37 12.33 6.45
N ALA A 20 -0.93 12.36 6.10
CA ALA A 20 -1.64 11.23 5.53
C ALA A 20 -1.12 10.85 4.13
N GLU A 21 -0.75 11.85 3.32
CA GLU A 21 -0.19 11.68 1.99
C GLU A 21 1.00 12.61 1.82
N ILE A 22 2.11 12.08 1.29
CA ILE A 22 3.33 12.81 1.02
C ILE A 22 3.73 12.56 -0.44
N PRO A 23 3.33 13.44 -1.38
CA PRO A 23 3.87 13.41 -2.72
C PRO A 23 5.33 13.83 -2.70
N LEU A 24 6.19 13.04 -3.34
CA LEU A 24 7.60 13.37 -3.55
C LEU A 24 7.99 13.08 -5.00
N THR A 25 8.77 13.97 -5.57
CA THR A 25 9.49 13.73 -6.82
C THR A 25 10.71 12.83 -6.57
N PHE A 26 11.19 12.18 -7.63
CA PHE A 26 12.43 11.39 -7.55
C PHE A 26 13.62 12.26 -7.16
N ALA A 27 13.68 13.50 -7.65
CA ALA A 27 14.73 14.46 -7.28
C ALA A 27 14.68 14.84 -5.79
N GLU A 28 13.50 15.06 -5.19
CA GLU A 28 13.39 15.32 -3.75
C GLU A 28 13.84 14.12 -2.92
N ILE A 29 13.52 12.90 -3.36
CA ILE A 29 13.98 11.67 -2.70
C ILE A 29 15.50 11.55 -2.76
N GLU A 30 16.10 11.86 -3.90
CA GLU A 30 17.56 11.88 -4.08
C GLU A 30 18.23 12.92 -3.17
N GLN A 31 17.62 14.10 -3.01
CA GLN A 31 18.08 15.13 -2.08
C GLN A 31 17.98 14.70 -0.62
N ILE A 32 16.89 14.02 -0.24
CA ILE A 32 16.71 13.48 1.12
C ILE A 32 17.74 12.39 1.41
N MET A 33 18.02 11.53 0.44
CA MET A 33 18.98 10.44 0.56
C MET A 33 20.44 10.88 0.41
N ASP A 34 20.69 12.06 -0.17
CA ASP A 34 22.01 12.51 -0.64
C ASP A 34 22.67 11.51 -1.61
N GLU A 35 21.84 10.80 -2.40
CA GLU A 35 22.29 9.77 -3.35
C GLU A 35 21.29 9.66 -4.51
N PRO A 36 21.74 9.48 -5.77
CA PRO A 36 20.85 9.26 -6.90
C PRO A 36 20.05 7.96 -6.77
N LEU A 37 18.79 8.00 -7.18
CA LEU A 37 17.96 6.81 -7.25
C LEU A 37 18.50 5.91 -8.37
N PRO A 38 18.54 4.58 -8.17
CA PRO A 38 18.96 3.68 -9.22
C PRO A 38 18.00 3.78 -10.40
N ASP A 39 18.51 3.66 -11.62
CA ASP A 39 17.66 3.73 -12.82
C ASP A 39 16.45 2.79 -12.80
N SER A 40 16.52 1.68 -12.05
CA SER A 40 15.40 0.76 -11.89
C SER A 40 14.17 1.40 -11.25
N ALA A 41 14.36 2.40 -10.37
CA ALA A 41 13.29 3.23 -9.81
C ALA A 41 12.58 4.06 -10.89
N ARG A 42 13.34 4.51 -11.91
CA ARG A 42 12.84 5.29 -13.04
C ARG A 42 12.23 4.44 -14.15
N ARG A 43 12.71 3.20 -14.31
CA ARG A 43 12.24 2.28 -15.36
C ARG A 43 11.01 1.45 -14.97
N SER A 44 10.77 1.23 -13.67
CA SER A 44 9.73 0.29 -13.26
C SER A 44 9.03 0.67 -11.96
N LYS A 45 7.70 0.75 -12.01
CA LYS A 45 6.82 0.86 -10.83
C LYS A 45 7.03 -0.29 -9.83
N ALA A 46 7.51 -1.46 -10.28
CA ALA A 46 7.78 -2.60 -9.40
C ALA A 46 8.88 -2.31 -8.38
N TRP A 47 9.81 -1.38 -8.66
CA TRP A 47 10.84 -0.98 -7.71
C TRP A 47 10.25 -0.34 -6.45
N TRP A 48 9.18 0.43 -6.62
CA TRP A 48 8.39 1.10 -5.59
C TRP A 48 7.38 0.18 -4.89
N SER A 49 7.40 -1.13 -5.16
CA SER A 49 6.47 -2.05 -4.51
C SER A 49 6.72 -2.18 -3.02
N ASN A 50 5.65 -2.33 -2.23
CA ASN A 50 5.68 -2.43 -0.76
C ASN A 50 6.09 -3.84 -0.27
N ARG A 51 7.14 -4.41 -0.86
CA ARG A 51 7.63 -5.76 -0.56
C ARG A 51 8.75 -5.73 0.48
N SER A 52 8.48 -6.21 1.69
CA SER A 52 9.49 -6.24 2.77
C SER A 52 10.59 -7.28 2.53
N LYS A 53 10.30 -8.40 1.84
CA LYS A 53 11.28 -9.46 1.56
C LYS A 53 12.15 -9.12 0.34
N GLY A 54 13.41 -8.77 0.60
CA GLY A 54 14.43 -8.49 -0.42
C GLY A 54 14.44 -7.07 -0.98
N GLY A 55 13.64 -6.14 -0.45
CA GLY A 55 13.61 -4.74 -0.84
C GLY A 55 14.00 -3.82 0.32
N LEU A 56 15.27 -3.40 0.39
CA LEU A 56 15.73 -2.47 1.43
C LEU A 56 15.06 -1.09 1.31
N GLN A 57 14.67 -0.69 0.09
CA GLN A 57 13.92 0.54 -0.16
C GLN A 57 12.52 0.45 0.45
N ALA A 58 11.81 -0.64 0.18
CA ALA A 58 10.44 -0.85 0.64
C ALA A 58 10.34 -0.90 2.16
N LYS A 59 11.33 -1.54 2.79
CA LYS A 59 11.45 -1.57 4.24
C LYS A 59 11.50 -0.17 4.86
N ALA A 60 12.16 0.79 4.22
CA ALA A 60 12.35 2.13 4.77
C ALA A 60 11.04 2.91 4.96
N TRP A 61 10.21 3.02 3.91
CA TRP A 61 8.92 3.70 4.04
C TRP A 61 7.91 2.88 4.85
N MET A 62 7.92 1.55 4.74
CA MET A 62 7.04 0.68 5.54
C MET A 62 7.32 0.79 7.04
N GLU A 63 8.59 0.82 7.46
CA GLU A 63 8.98 1.05 8.86
C GLU A 63 8.78 2.51 9.30
N ALA A 64 8.63 3.44 8.37
CA ALA A 64 8.15 4.80 8.67
C ALA A 64 6.62 4.86 8.84
N GLY A 65 5.89 3.76 8.58
CA GLY A 65 4.43 3.71 8.61
C GLY A 65 3.78 4.19 7.32
N TYR A 66 4.51 4.22 6.20
CA TYR A 66 4.04 4.66 4.90
C TYR A 66 4.07 3.53 3.88
N VAL A 67 3.31 3.68 2.79
CA VAL A 67 3.35 2.82 1.60
C VAL A 67 3.44 3.69 0.36
N ALA A 68 4.18 3.24 -0.65
CA ALA A 68 4.15 3.87 -1.97
C ALA A 68 2.84 3.47 -2.66
N GLU A 69 2.01 4.44 -3.00
CA GLU A 69 0.65 4.22 -3.52
C GLU A 69 0.49 4.74 -4.95
N ALA A 70 0.71 6.03 -5.19
CA ALA A 70 0.60 6.61 -6.52
C ALA A 70 2.01 6.80 -7.12
N VAL A 71 2.46 5.82 -7.91
CA VAL A 71 3.77 5.88 -8.58
C VAL A 71 3.58 6.25 -10.05
N ASP A 72 4.16 7.37 -10.45
CA ASP A 72 4.28 7.81 -11.83
C ASP A 72 5.75 7.89 -12.24
N VAL A 73 6.19 6.92 -13.03
CA VAL A 73 7.56 6.88 -13.54
C VAL A 73 7.81 7.87 -14.67
N HIS A 74 6.77 8.36 -15.35
CA HIS A 74 6.91 9.36 -16.41
C HIS A 74 6.99 10.77 -15.85
N ALA A 75 6.17 11.05 -14.83
CA ALA A 75 6.21 12.31 -14.08
C ALA A 75 7.26 12.30 -12.95
N GLU A 76 7.99 11.18 -12.79
CA GLU A 76 9.03 10.97 -11.79
C GLU A 76 8.57 11.31 -10.37
N GLN A 77 7.40 10.82 -10.01
CA GLN A 77 6.73 11.09 -8.74
C GLN A 77 6.23 9.83 -8.07
N VAL A 78 6.23 9.87 -6.74
CA VAL A 78 5.61 8.87 -5.89
C VAL A 78 4.90 9.55 -4.74
N THR A 79 3.65 9.14 -4.48
CA THR A 79 2.93 9.52 -3.26
C THR A 79 3.06 8.41 -2.24
N PHE A 80 3.63 8.76 -1.08
CA PHE A 80 3.66 7.91 0.10
C PHE A 80 2.44 8.19 0.98
N CYS A 81 1.65 7.17 1.26
CA CYS A 81 0.44 7.32 2.06
C CYS A 81 0.58 6.57 3.38
N LYS A 82 0.06 7.14 4.47
CA LYS A 82 -0.17 6.38 5.70
C LYS A 82 -1.42 5.51 5.51
N PRO A 83 -1.34 4.19 5.72
CA PRO A 83 -2.54 3.41 5.88
C PRO A 83 -3.33 4.00 7.08
N PRO A 84 -4.66 4.14 6.97
CA PRO A 84 -5.45 4.67 8.07
C PRO A 84 -5.31 3.78 9.31
N ASP A 85 -5.18 4.39 10.49
CA ASP A 85 -5.09 3.68 11.77
C ASP A 85 -6.35 2.86 12.09
N THR A 86 -7.47 3.16 11.43
CA THR A 86 -8.73 2.43 11.55
C THR A 86 -9.46 2.44 10.22
N TYR A 87 -9.89 1.27 9.76
CA TYR A 87 -10.72 1.14 8.57
C TYR A 87 -12.19 1.26 8.98
N GLN A 88 -12.93 2.19 8.36
CA GLN A 88 -14.38 2.27 8.57
C GLN A 88 -15.06 1.03 7.95
N VAL A 89 -15.63 0.18 8.80
CA VAL A 89 -16.33 -1.04 8.39
C VAL A 89 -17.83 -0.78 8.38
N GLU A 90 -18.41 -0.59 7.19
CA GLU A 90 -19.86 -0.55 7.02
C GLU A 90 -20.43 -1.97 7.00
N ARG A 91 -21.56 -2.21 7.67
CA ARG A 91 -22.25 -3.51 7.68
C ARG A 91 -23.67 -3.36 7.15
N SER A 92 -24.09 -4.28 6.29
CA SER A 92 -25.46 -4.35 5.79
C SER A 92 -25.97 -5.79 5.82
N GLY A 93 -26.96 -6.06 6.68
CA GLY A 93 -27.58 -7.38 6.81
C GLY A 93 -26.60 -8.48 7.23
N GLY A 94 -25.71 -8.18 8.18
CA GLY A 94 -24.69 -9.12 8.68
C GLY A 94 -23.50 -9.33 7.76
N THR A 95 -23.49 -8.74 6.56
CA THR A 95 -22.34 -8.77 5.64
C THR A 95 -21.57 -7.47 5.73
N ILE A 96 -20.25 -7.56 5.77
CA ILE A 96 -19.35 -6.39 5.72
C ILE A 96 -19.31 -5.87 4.28
N LEU A 97 -19.51 -4.56 4.13
CA LEU A 97 -19.38 -3.88 2.84
C LEU A 97 -17.92 -3.47 2.68
N TRP A 98 -17.19 -4.22 1.86
CA TRP A 98 -15.79 -3.94 1.58
C TRP A 98 -15.67 -2.67 0.73
N ASN A 99 -14.76 -1.78 1.12
CA ASN A 99 -14.39 -0.57 0.37
C ASN A 99 -12.92 -0.67 -0.07
N GLY A 100 -12.47 0.30 -0.89
CA GLY A 100 -11.09 0.32 -1.41
C GLY A 100 -10.03 0.23 -0.32
N GLU A 101 -10.21 0.95 0.78
CA GLU A 101 -9.27 0.97 1.90
C GLU A 101 -9.18 -0.39 2.61
N LEU A 102 -10.31 -1.04 2.89
CA LEU A 102 -10.32 -2.40 3.47
C LEU A 102 -9.67 -3.42 2.53
N ILE A 103 -9.93 -3.32 1.23
CA ILE A 103 -9.35 -4.21 0.22
C ILE A 103 -7.83 -4.04 0.16
N LYS A 104 -7.33 -2.79 0.13
CA LYS A 104 -5.90 -2.48 0.24
C LYS A 104 -5.30 -3.05 1.52
N ALA A 105 -6.00 -2.88 2.64
CA ALA A 105 -5.54 -3.34 3.95
C ALA A 105 -5.33 -4.85 3.98
N LEU A 106 -6.34 -5.60 3.52
CA LEU A 106 -6.28 -7.05 3.40
C LEU A 106 -5.11 -7.46 2.51
N ARG A 107 -4.96 -6.81 1.35
CA ARG A 107 -3.87 -7.09 0.42
C ARG A 107 -2.49 -6.82 1.02
N ARG A 108 -2.34 -5.73 1.78
CA ARG A 108 -1.09 -5.38 2.48
C ARG A 108 -0.79 -6.39 3.60
N HIS A 109 -1.80 -6.82 4.35
CA HIS A 109 -1.67 -7.83 5.40
C HIS A 109 -1.21 -9.19 4.87
N THR A 110 -1.75 -9.61 3.73
CA THR A 110 -1.34 -10.87 3.07
C THR A 110 -0.06 -10.74 2.26
N GLY A 111 0.38 -9.52 1.95
CA GLY A 111 1.49 -9.23 1.06
C GLY A 111 1.20 -9.53 -0.42
N TRP A 112 -0.08 -9.63 -0.81
CA TRP A 112 -0.48 -9.95 -2.17
C TRP A 112 -0.40 -8.75 -3.13
N SER A 113 -0.23 -9.05 -4.42
CA SER A 113 -0.44 -8.07 -5.50
C SER A 113 -1.93 -7.92 -5.79
N GLN A 114 -2.31 -6.85 -6.51
CA GLN A 114 -3.71 -6.66 -6.93
C GLN A 114 -4.19 -7.83 -7.79
N ALA A 115 -3.31 -8.41 -8.62
CA ALA A 115 -3.62 -9.57 -9.45
C ALA A 115 -3.86 -10.85 -8.62
N GLN A 116 -3.05 -11.07 -7.58
CA GLN A 116 -3.21 -12.23 -6.70
C GLN A 116 -4.52 -12.17 -5.90
N LEU A 117 -4.88 -10.98 -5.40
CA LEU A 117 -6.18 -10.81 -4.75
C LEU A 117 -7.34 -11.02 -5.74
N ALA A 118 -7.20 -10.50 -6.96
CA ALA A 118 -8.21 -10.64 -8.01
C ALA A 118 -8.44 -12.12 -8.37
N GLU A 119 -7.37 -12.89 -8.50
CA GLU A 119 -7.42 -14.35 -8.72
C GLU A 119 -8.17 -15.06 -7.58
N GLN A 120 -7.87 -14.70 -6.32
CA GLN A 120 -8.50 -15.32 -5.15
C GLN A 120 -10.02 -15.09 -5.08
N VAL A 121 -10.51 -13.94 -5.56
CA VAL A 121 -11.94 -13.60 -5.55
C VAL A 121 -12.61 -13.73 -6.92
N GLY A 122 -11.91 -14.24 -7.93
CA GLY A 122 -12.44 -14.54 -9.25
C GLY A 122 -12.78 -13.31 -10.12
N VAL A 123 -12.01 -12.22 -10.00
CA VAL A 123 -12.20 -10.99 -10.79
C VAL A 123 -10.92 -10.60 -11.54
N TYR A 124 -11.00 -9.57 -12.38
CA TYR A 124 -9.83 -9.03 -13.08
C TYR A 124 -9.03 -8.10 -12.17
N GLN A 125 -7.70 -8.03 -12.38
CA GLN A 125 -6.82 -7.13 -11.60
C GLN A 125 -7.27 -5.66 -11.68
N GLN A 126 -7.75 -5.20 -12.84
CA GLN A 126 -8.29 -3.85 -13.01
C GLN A 126 -9.48 -3.58 -12.08
N THR A 127 -10.34 -4.58 -11.84
CA THR A 127 -11.48 -4.44 -10.93
C THR A 127 -11.00 -4.18 -9.50
N VAL A 128 -9.95 -4.86 -9.04
CA VAL A 128 -9.34 -4.58 -7.73
C VAL A 128 -8.72 -3.18 -7.72
N SER A 129 -8.02 -2.78 -8.77
CA SER A 129 -7.48 -1.42 -8.88
C SER A 129 -8.57 -0.35 -8.76
N ASP A 130 -9.69 -0.51 -9.48
CA ASP A 130 -10.83 0.40 -9.46
C ASP A 130 -11.49 0.47 -8.08
N TRP A 131 -11.55 -0.65 -7.36
CA TRP A 131 -12.00 -0.66 -5.97
C TRP A 131 -11.04 0.09 -5.06
N GLU A 132 -9.74 -0.18 -5.17
CA GLU A 132 -8.70 0.44 -4.34
C GLU A 132 -8.67 1.98 -4.52
N VAL A 133 -8.93 2.50 -5.72
CA VAL A 133 -9.01 3.96 -5.96
C VAL A 133 -10.40 4.54 -5.66
N GLY A 134 -11.36 3.74 -5.22
CA GLY A 134 -12.71 4.17 -4.87
C GLY A 134 -13.62 4.47 -6.07
N ALA A 135 -13.23 4.10 -7.30
CA ALA A 135 -14.05 4.28 -8.49
C ALA A 135 -15.36 3.48 -8.40
N HIS A 136 -15.29 2.26 -7.84
CA HIS A 136 -16.45 1.40 -7.61
C HIS A 136 -16.32 0.60 -6.29
N LYS A 137 -17.42 0.11 -5.74
CA LYS A 137 -17.43 -0.81 -4.59
C LYS A 137 -17.73 -2.25 -5.04
N PRO A 138 -17.13 -3.29 -4.41
CA PRO A 138 -17.47 -4.68 -4.70
C PRO A 138 -18.94 -4.99 -4.39
N GLN A 139 -19.54 -5.87 -5.19
CA GLN A 139 -20.89 -6.35 -4.93
C GLN A 139 -20.94 -7.21 -3.65
N ARG A 140 -22.15 -7.43 -3.09
CA ARG A 140 -22.32 -8.21 -1.85
C ARG A 140 -21.74 -9.62 -1.93
N SER A 141 -21.85 -10.29 -3.07
CA SER A 141 -21.30 -11.65 -3.28
C SER A 141 -19.78 -11.66 -3.12
N ILE A 142 -19.08 -10.71 -3.77
CA ILE A 142 -17.64 -10.54 -3.65
C ILE A 142 -17.25 -10.11 -2.23
N SER A 143 -18.04 -9.25 -1.59
CA SER A 143 -17.81 -8.84 -0.20
C SER A 143 -17.82 -10.03 0.78
N LYS A 144 -18.62 -11.08 0.51
CA LYS A 144 -18.57 -12.33 1.27
C LYS A 144 -17.27 -13.10 1.02
N LEU A 145 -16.80 -13.18 -0.23
CA LEU A 145 -15.52 -13.81 -0.56
C LEU A 145 -14.35 -13.08 0.09
N LEU A 146 -14.33 -11.75 0.03
CA LEU A 146 -13.31 -10.95 0.71
C LEU A 146 -13.30 -11.18 2.23
N SER A 147 -14.48 -11.33 2.84
CA SER A 147 -14.60 -11.67 4.26
C SER A 147 -14.00 -13.06 4.56
N LEU A 148 -14.28 -14.06 3.72
CA LEU A 148 -13.66 -15.39 3.85
C LEU A 148 -12.13 -15.35 3.71
N VAL A 149 -11.60 -14.59 2.75
CA VAL A 149 -10.14 -14.41 2.57
C VAL A 149 -9.52 -13.72 3.78
N ALA A 150 -10.20 -12.74 4.34
CA ALA A 150 -9.74 -12.02 5.52
C ALA A 150 -9.71 -12.93 6.76
N GLU A 151 -10.75 -13.72 6.99
CA GLU A 151 -10.79 -14.73 8.05
C GLU A 151 -9.67 -15.77 7.89
N GLN A 152 -9.45 -16.28 6.68
CA GLN A 152 -8.39 -17.26 6.38
C GLN A 152 -6.97 -16.72 6.60
N SER A 153 -6.77 -15.42 6.37
CA SER A 153 -5.47 -14.76 6.57
C SER A 153 -5.27 -14.21 7.98
N GLY A 154 -6.27 -14.37 8.87
CA GLY A 154 -6.27 -13.78 10.21
C GLY A 154 -6.27 -12.25 10.18
N PHE A 155 -6.67 -11.64 9.06
CA PHE A 155 -6.81 -10.20 8.95
C PHE A 155 -7.96 -9.74 9.83
N LYS A 156 -7.68 -8.83 10.77
CA LYS A 156 -8.70 -8.25 11.65
C LYS A 156 -9.19 -6.93 11.05
N TYR A 157 -10.50 -6.83 10.85
CA TYR A 157 -11.17 -5.66 10.32
C TYR A 157 -12.43 -5.37 11.17
N GLY A 158 -12.34 -4.29 11.94
CA GLY A 158 -13.23 -3.94 13.06
C GLY A 158 -12.38 -3.21 14.11
N GLU A 159 -12.98 -2.34 14.93
CA GLU A 159 -12.28 -1.52 15.94
C GLU A 159 -11.21 -2.32 16.70
N LYS A 160 -10.06 -1.68 16.96
CA LYS A 160 -9.15 -2.15 18.02
C LYS A 160 -9.99 -2.21 19.29
N GLU A 161 -10.06 -3.38 19.92
CA GLU A 161 -10.54 -3.52 21.30
C GLU A 161 -9.85 -2.52 22.24
#